data_AF-A0A0V0U5N7-F1
#
_entry.id   AF-A0A0V0U5N7-F1
#
_cell.length_a   1.000
_cell.length_b   1.000
_cell.length_c   1.000
_cell.angle_alpha   90.00
_cell.angle_beta   90.00
_cell.angle_gamma   90.00
#
_symmetry.space_group_name_H-M   'P 1'
#
loop_
_entity.id
_entity.type
_entity.pdbx_description
1 polymer ?
#
loop_
_entity_poly.entity_id
_entity_poly.type
_entity_poly.pdbx_seq_one_letter_code
_entity_poly.pdbx_strand_id
1 'polypeptide(L)'
;MLKILHLLAVSLFTDLSHSQTSKCQNRDGNGNVDWTIVYKAPGQPNGKIIFATAAVSWNDGAQALSSDNGHSFATALQHVVRDNGNIKFLAYNNAPPGVANVKTKSNSKGVIILATNADSAAWIVHTVPGFPAAKTGYSWPVAENARGHLLICLTILESQINAIGLYFHYSTNVLIWKTFRFQT
;
A
#
# COMPACT_ATOMS: atom_id res chain seq x y z
N MET A 1 -24.31 38.18 -35.26
CA MET A 1 -24.18 36.87 -34.56
C MET A 1 -22.71 36.48 -34.50
N LEU A 2 -22.30 35.93 -33.35
CA LEU A 2 -21.12 35.08 -33.13
C LEU A 2 -19.71 35.73 -33.13
N LYS A 3 -19.33 36.38 -32.01
CA LYS A 3 -17.94 36.46 -31.54
C LYS A 3 -17.83 36.43 -30.00
N ILE A 4 -18.59 35.55 -29.35
CA ILE A 4 -18.37 35.18 -27.93
C ILE A 4 -18.07 33.67 -27.93
N LEU A 5 -16.84 33.31 -28.27
CA LEU A 5 -16.34 31.93 -28.18
C LEU A 5 -14.82 31.95 -27.96
N HIS A 6 -14.36 32.67 -26.93
CA HIS A 6 -12.94 32.70 -26.54
C HIS A 6 -12.73 32.55 -25.02
N LEU A 7 -13.71 32.00 -24.29
CA LEU A 7 -13.65 31.95 -22.81
C LEU A 7 -13.99 30.59 -22.18
N LEU A 8 -13.91 29.49 -22.94
CA LEU A 8 -14.20 28.14 -22.43
C LEU A 8 -13.21 27.08 -22.95
N ALA A 9 -11.91 27.33 -22.78
CA ALA A 9 -10.88 26.32 -23.00
C ALA A 9 -9.77 26.34 -21.92
N VAL A 10 -10.10 26.78 -20.71
CA VAL A 10 -9.21 26.72 -19.52
C VAL A 10 -9.83 25.79 -18.47
N SER A 11 -10.22 24.58 -18.88
CA SER A 11 -10.83 23.61 -17.95
C SER A 11 -10.68 22.15 -18.40
N LEU A 12 -9.55 21.76 -18.98
CA LEU A 12 -9.26 20.34 -19.25
C LEU A 12 -7.78 19.93 -19.15
N PHE A 13 -6.97 20.64 -18.36
CA PHE A 13 -5.86 19.99 -17.67
C PHE A 13 -6.39 19.52 -16.32
N THR A 14 -7.32 18.56 -16.35
CA THR A 14 -7.49 17.71 -15.17
C THR A 14 -6.16 17.01 -15.02
N ASP A 15 -5.54 17.16 -13.85
CA ASP A 15 -4.32 16.50 -13.47
C ASP A 15 -4.45 14.99 -13.69
N LEU A 16 -4.12 14.52 -14.89
CA LEU A 16 -3.79 13.12 -15.15
C LEU A 16 -2.35 12.89 -14.69
N SER A 17 -2.02 13.38 -13.50
CA SER A 17 -0.92 12.83 -12.74
C SER A 17 -1.35 11.42 -12.41
N HIS A 18 -0.88 10.48 -13.22
CA HIS A 18 -0.83 9.08 -12.82
C HIS A 18 -0.05 9.07 -11.51
N SER A 19 -0.78 9.08 -10.39
CA SER A 19 -0.22 9.06 -9.06
C SER A 19 0.55 7.77 -8.94
N GLN A 20 1.86 7.81 -9.17
CA GLN A 20 2.77 6.73 -8.84
C GLN A 20 2.51 6.45 -7.35
N THR A 21 1.94 5.29 -7.02
CA THR A 21 1.30 5.04 -5.72
C THR A 21 2.33 4.84 -4.60
N SER A 22 3.10 5.89 -4.28
CA SER A 22 4.03 5.96 -3.15
C SER A 22 3.39 6.59 -1.91
N LYS A 23 2.07 6.79 -1.91
CA LYS A 23 1.32 7.32 -0.77
C LYS A 23 0.19 6.38 -0.38
N CYS A 24 -0.20 6.43 0.89
CA CYS A 24 -1.40 5.76 1.36
C CYS A 24 -2.64 6.35 0.71
N GLN A 25 -3.67 5.53 0.62
CA GLN A 25 -4.87 5.84 -0.13
C GLN A 25 -6.08 5.89 0.80
N ASN A 26 -7.02 6.79 0.52
CA ASN A 26 -8.30 6.86 1.19
C ASN A 26 -9.12 5.57 1.00
N ARG A 27 -10.32 5.56 1.60
CA ARG A 27 -11.24 4.41 1.59
C ARG A 27 -11.41 3.75 0.22
N ASP A 28 -11.70 4.52 -0.82
CA ASP A 28 -12.03 4.02 -2.17
C ASP A 28 -10.78 3.80 -3.05
N GLY A 29 -9.60 4.20 -2.58
CA GLY A 29 -8.37 4.09 -3.37
C GLY A 29 -8.21 5.18 -4.42
N ASN A 30 -8.82 6.35 -4.24
CA ASN A 30 -8.84 7.41 -5.25
C ASN A 30 -8.29 8.75 -4.75
N GLY A 31 -7.66 8.77 -3.58
CA GLY A 31 -7.08 9.97 -3.00
C GLY A 31 -5.96 9.66 -2.03
N ASN A 32 -4.86 10.41 -2.14
CA ASN A 32 -3.72 10.29 -1.25
C ASN A 32 -4.06 10.78 0.17
N VAL A 33 -3.55 10.08 1.19
CA VAL A 33 -3.73 10.41 2.61
C VAL A 33 -2.43 10.14 3.39
N ASP A 34 -2.28 10.78 4.54
CA ASP A 34 -1.06 10.63 5.35
C ASP A 34 -0.95 9.25 6.02
N TRP A 35 -2.09 8.68 6.40
CA TRP A 35 -2.16 7.34 6.97
C TRP A 35 -3.53 6.71 6.74
N THR A 36 -3.56 5.38 6.75
CA THR A 36 -4.80 4.58 6.68
C THR A 36 -4.65 3.30 7.46
N ILE A 37 -5.70 2.90 8.17
CA ILE A 37 -5.78 1.65 8.92
C ILE A 37 -7.03 0.91 8.49
N VAL A 38 -6.87 -0.38 8.18
CA VAL A 38 -7.97 -1.32 7.99
C VAL A 38 -7.92 -2.39 9.06
N TYR A 39 -9.05 -2.54 9.76
CA TYR A 39 -9.32 -3.65 10.66
C TYR A 39 -10.32 -4.61 10.01
N LYS A 40 -9.86 -5.80 9.64
CA LYS A 40 -10.70 -6.88 9.13
C LYS A 40 -11.07 -7.79 10.29
N ALA A 41 -12.36 -7.88 10.64
CA ALA A 41 -12.83 -8.90 11.57
C ALA A 41 -12.89 -10.29 10.89
N PRO A 42 -12.85 -11.40 11.68
CA PRO A 42 -13.13 -12.74 11.17
C PRO A 42 -14.43 -12.79 10.35
N GLY A 43 -14.38 -13.37 9.14
CA GLY A 43 -15.56 -13.51 8.27
C GLY A 43 -16.08 -12.22 7.62
N GLN A 44 -15.47 -11.07 7.91
CA GLN A 44 -15.86 -9.78 7.32
C GLN A 44 -14.93 -9.44 6.13
N PRO A 45 -15.41 -9.46 4.88
CA PRO A 45 -14.54 -9.29 3.70
C PRO A 45 -14.03 -7.87 3.52
N ASN A 46 -14.85 -6.86 3.81
CA ASN A 46 -14.52 -5.44 3.58
C ASN A 46 -13.71 -4.83 4.74
N GLY A 47 -13.91 -5.36 5.95
CA GLY A 47 -13.37 -4.77 7.17
C GLY A 47 -13.94 -3.38 7.47
N LYS A 48 -13.34 -2.73 8.48
CA LYS A 48 -13.55 -1.33 8.83
C LYS A 48 -12.29 -0.55 8.51
N ILE A 49 -12.44 0.70 8.08
CA ILE A 49 -11.35 1.57 7.66
C ILE A 49 -11.42 2.93 8.36
N ILE A 50 -10.25 3.46 8.69
CA ILE A 50 -10.07 4.82 9.17
C ILE A 50 -8.81 5.41 8.53
N PHE A 51 -8.84 6.69 8.19
CA PHE A 51 -7.76 7.36 7.48
C PHE A 51 -7.73 8.85 7.84
N ALA A 52 -6.63 9.52 7.49
CA ALA A 52 -6.38 10.92 7.84
C ALA A 52 -7.44 11.88 7.23
N THR A 53 -8.52 12.15 7.97
CA THR A 53 -9.54 13.18 7.66
C THR A 53 -9.96 13.92 8.93
N ALA A 54 -10.71 15.02 8.78
CA ALA A 54 -11.11 15.89 9.88
C ALA A 54 -12.13 15.27 10.86
N ALA A 55 -12.85 14.20 10.50
CA ALA A 55 -13.83 13.52 11.34
C ALA A 55 -13.46 12.04 11.53
N VAL A 56 -13.19 11.64 12.78
CA VAL A 56 -12.52 10.38 13.12
C VAL A 56 -13.54 9.32 13.55
N SER A 57 -14.13 8.63 12.57
CA SER A 57 -14.93 7.43 12.80
C SER A 57 -14.45 6.29 11.90
N TRP A 58 -14.62 5.05 12.38
CA TRP A 58 -14.42 3.86 11.56
C TRP A 58 -15.59 3.71 10.59
N ASN A 59 -15.28 3.61 9.31
CA ASN A 59 -16.25 3.40 8.25
C ASN A 59 -16.17 1.98 7.71
N ASP A 60 -17.21 1.51 7.03
CA ASP A 60 -17.12 0.26 6.26
C ASP A 60 -16.08 0.38 5.16
N GLY A 61 -15.30 -0.68 4.92
CA GLY A 61 -14.41 -0.74 3.75
C GLY A 61 -15.18 -0.60 2.43
N ALA A 62 -14.58 0.07 1.45
CA ALA A 62 -15.18 0.30 0.14
C ALA A 62 -15.51 -0.99 -0.61
N GLN A 63 -14.59 -1.95 -0.57
CA GLN A 63 -14.67 -3.24 -1.24
C GLN A 63 -14.08 -4.32 -0.33
N ALA A 64 -14.35 -5.58 -0.67
CA ALA A 64 -13.67 -6.71 -0.05
C ALA A 64 -12.15 -6.60 -0.24
N LEU A 65 -11.37 -6.97 0.77
CA LEU A 65 -9.90 -7.02 0.67
C LEU A 65 -9.40 -8.07 -0.34
N SER A 66 -10.28 -8.90 -0.89
CA SER A 66 -9.98 -9.80 -2.00
C SER A 66 -10.14 -9.16 -3.38
N SER A 67 -10.74 -7.96 -3.47
CA SER A 67 -10.86 -7.21 -4.72
C SER A 67 -9.50 -6.66 -5.13
N ASP A 68 -9.16 -6.71 -6.42
CA ASP A 68 -7.89 -6.17 -6.92
C ASP A 68 -7.91 -4.65 -7.15
N ASN A 69 -9.05 -4.00 -6.87
CA ASN A 69 -9.27 -2.57 -7.05
C ASN A 69 -10.38 -2.04 -6.14
N GLY A 70 -10.56 -0.71 -6.15
CA GLY A 70 -11.68 -0.03 -5.48
C GLY A 70 -11.55 0.07 -3.96
N HIS A 71 -10.35 -0.14 -3.42
CA HIS A 71 -10.05 0.10 -2.01
C HIS A 71 -8.61 0.54 -1.79
N SER A 72 -8.35 1.11 -0.60
CA SER A 72 -7.07 1.68 -0.18
C SER A 72 -5.84 0.80 -0.49
N PHE A 73 -5.81 -0.42 0.09
CA PHE A 73 -4.63 -1.28 -0.01
C PHE A 73 -4.41 -1.93 -1.38
N ALA A 74 -5.45 -2.19 -2.18
CA ALA A 74 -5.28 -2.68 -3.55
C ALA A 74 -4.59 -1.62 -4.41
N THR A 75 -5.03 -0.36 -4.28
CA THR A 75 -4.43 0.77 -4.98
C THR A 75 -2.99 1.01 -4.51
N ALA A 76 -2.75 1.05 -3.20
CA ALA A 76 -1.40 1.26 -2.67
C ALA A 76 -0.41 0.17 -3.15
N LEU A 77 -0.87 -1.08 -3.29
CA LEU A 77 -0.06 -2.23 -3.70
C LEU A 77 -0.02 -2.46 -5.22
N GLN A 78 -0.72 -1.66 -6.02
CA GLN A 78 -0.93 -1.91 -7.45
C GLN A 78 0.39 -2.16 -8.21
N HIS A 79 1.44 -1.40 -7.88
CA HIS A 79 2.76 -1.50 -8.50
C HIS A 79 3.77 -2.39 -7.76
N VAL A 80 3.35 -3.04 -6.67
CA VAL A 80 4.10 -4.12 -6.02
C VAL A 80 3.73 -5.46 -6.67
N VAL A 81 2.45 -5.62 -6.99
CA VAL A 81 1.90 -6.86 -7.57
C VAL A 81 1.93 -6.89 -9.10
N ARG A 82 2.16 -5.74 -9.75
CA ARG A 82 2.35 -5.58 -11.21
C ARG A 82 3.65 -4.81 -11.48
N ASP A 83 4.28 -5.04 -12.63
CA ASP A 83 5.53 -4.34 -12.98
C ASP A 83 5.29 -2.87 -13.32
N ASN A 84 6.11 -1.98 -12.74
CA ASN A 84 6.20 -0.56 -13.10
C ASN A 84 7.66 -0.10 -12.91
N GLY A 85 8.29 0.42 -13.96
CA GLY A 85 9.70 0.82 -13.96
C GLY A 85 10.03 1.99 -13.01
N ASN A 86 9.03 2.82 -12.70
CA ASN A 86 9.15 4.00 -11.84
C ASN A 86 8.90 3.69 -10.37
N ILE A 87 8.60 2.44 -10.02
CA ILE A 87 8.33 2.02 -8.66
C ILE A 87 9.44 1.10 -8.18
N LYS A 88 9.90 1.35 -6.95
CA LYS A 88 10.77 0.46 -6.20
C LYS A 88 10.04 0.01 -4.95
N PHE A 89 10.26 -1.22 -4.51
CA PHE A 89 9.69 -1.70 -3.27
C PHE A 89 10.61 -2.68 -2.54
N LEU A 90 10.35 -2.82 -1.25
CA LEU A 90 10.94 -3.80 -0.36
C LEU A 90 9.81 -4.48 0.41
N ALA A 91 9.71 -5.81 0.32
CA ALA A 91 8.76 -6.61 1.06
C ALA A 91 9.47 -7.46 2.12
N TYR A 92 8.87 -7.56 3.30
CA TYR A 92 9.31 -8.38 4.41
C TYR A 92 8.13 -9.17 4.97
N ASN A 93 8.31 -10.45 5.29
CA ASN A 93 7.24 -11.29 5.85
C ASN A 93 7.85 -12.55 6.47
N ASN A 94 7.38 -12.96 7.66
CA ASN A 94 7.77 -14.23 8.27
C ASN A 94 7.01 -15.45 7.72
N ALA A 95 5.94 -15.22 6.96
CA ALA A 95 5.16 -16.24 6.25
C ALA A 95 4.84 -15.73 4.83
N PRO A 96 5.85 -15.58 3.96
CA PRO A 96 5.66 -15.07 2.60
C PRO A 96 4.83 -16.00 1.71
N PRO A 97 4.19 -15.47 0.65
CA PRO A 97 3.49 -16.28 -0.33
C PRO A 97 4.41 -17.28 -1.01
N GLY A 98 3.97 -18.55 -1.10
CA GLY A 98 4.65 -19.61 -1.84
C GLY A 98 5.93 -20.16 -1.22
N VAL A 99 6.37 -19.70 -0.04
CA VAL A 99 7.59 -20.20 0.62
C VAL A 99 7.27 -20.70 2.03
N ALA A 100 7.49 -22.00 2.24
CA ALA A 100 7.30 -22.64 3.54
C ALA A 100 8.56 -22.57 4.40
N ASN A 101 8.40 -22.76 5.72
CA ASN A 101 9.49 -22.95 6.68
C ASN A 101 10.52 -21.81 6.77
N VAL A 102 10.09 -20.57 6.53
CA VAL A 102 10.95 -19.39 6.74
C VAL A 102 11.33 -19.28 8.21
N LYS A 103 12.63 -19.34 8.50
CA LYS A 103 13.18 -19.13 9.85
C LYS A 103 13.58 -17.67 10.01
N THR A 104 12.92 -16.98 10.94
CA THR A 104 13.14 -15.57 11.26
C THR A 104 12.96 -15.36 12.76
N LYS A 105 13.61 -14.34 13.32
CA LYS A 105 13.37 -13.93 14.71
C LYS A 105 12.28 -12.87 14.82
N SER A 106 11.86 -12.28 13.70
CA SER A 106 10.76 -11.31 13.63
C SER A 106 9.50 -11.94 13.06
N ASN A 107 8.33 -11.55 13.59
CA ASN A 107 7.01 -11.92 13.10
C ASN A 107 6.37 -10.85 12.20
N SER A 108 7.07 -9.74 11.95
CA SER A 108 6.55 -8.59 11.22
C SER A 108 6.40 -8.88 9.73
N LYS A 109 5.44 -8.19 9.10
CA LYS A 109 5.14 -8.28 7.68
C LYS A 109 4.81 -6.89 7.14
N GLY A 110 5.16 -6.64 5.89
CA GLY A 110 4.90 -5.35 5.28
C GLY A 110 5.64 -5.12 3.99
N VAL A 111 5.41 -3.92 3.44
CA VAL A 111 6.01 -3.45 2.20
C VAL A 111 6.35 -1.97 2.34
N ILE A 112 7.51 -1.57 1.86
CA ILE A 112 7.86 -0.16 1.61
C ILE A 112 7.84 0.05 0.10
N ILE A 113 7.14 1.08 -0.35
CA ILE A 113 6.92 1.39 -1.77
C ILE A 113 7.38 2.81 -2.04
N LEU A 114 8.30 2.97 -2.97
CA LEU A 114 8.89 4.23 -3.39
C LEU A 114 8.56 4.48 -4.85
N ALA A 115 8.26 5.72 -5.19
CA ALA A 115 8.28 6.17 -6.58
C ALA A 115 9.59 6.88 -6.86
N THR A 116 10.22 6.61 -8.01
CA THR A 116 11.51 7.20 -8.38
C THR A 116 11.44 8.70 -8.69
N ASN A 117 10.23 9.25 -8.74
CA ASN A 117 9.94 10.64 -9.07
C ASN A 117 9.12 11.34 -7.97
N ALA A 118 9.13 10.82 -6.74
CA ALA A 118 8.45 11.44 -5.60
C ALA A 118 9.32 11.35 -4.34
N ASP A 119 9.23 12.36 -3.48
CA ASP A 119 9.92 12.46 -2.18
C ASP A 119 9.20 11.73 -1.04
N SER A 120 8.29 10.82 -1.40
CA SER A 120 7.41 10.10 -0.47
C SER A 120 7.44 8.61 -0.73
N ALA A 121 7.16 7.85 0.32
CA ALA A 121 7.00 6.40 0.27
C ALA A 121 5.82 5.94 1.11
N ALA A 122 5.21 4.83 0.69
CA ALA A 122 4.17 4.17 1.45
C ALA A 122 4.81 3.04 2.24
N TRP A 123 4.66 3.08 3.57
CA TRP A 123 5.06 1.99 4.44
C TRP A 123 3.83 1.27 4.96
N ILE A 124 3.64 0.05 4.46
CA ILE A 124 2.56 -0.83 4.84
C ILE A 124 3.06 -1.84 5.86
N VAL A 125 2.35 -1.98 6.98
CA VAL A 125 2.53 -3.03 7.98
C VAL A 125 1.24 -3.83 8.06
N HIS A 126 1.32 -5.17 8.08
CA HIS A 126 0.12 -6.00 8.17
C HIS A 126 0.34 -7.30 8.94
N THR A 127 -0.78 -7.97 9.28
CA THR A 127 -0.76 -9.28 9.93
C THR A 127 -1.02 -10.45 8.99
N VAL A 128 -1.39 -10.19 7.73
CA VAL A 128 -1.81 -11.20 6.74
C VAL A 128 -0.63 -12.09 6.29
N PRO A 129 -0.61 -13.40 6.58
CA PRO A 129 0.38 -14.33 6.02
C PRO A 129 0.09 -14.56 4.53
N GLY A 130 1.12 -14.83 3.72
CA GLY A 130 0.96 -15.10 2.29
C GLY A 130 0.64 -13.86 1.45
N PHE A 131 0.80 -12.64 1.99
CA PHE A 131 0.43 -11.39 1.34
C PHE A 131 1.54 -10.32 1.48
N PRO A 132 1.67 -9.38 0.51
CA PRO A 132 1.18 -9.51 -0.86
C PRO A 132 2.06 -10.45 -1.67
N ALA A 133 1.51 -11.02 -2.74
CA ALA A 133 2.27 -11.79 -3.70
C ALA A 133 2.91 -10.85 -4.74
N ALA A 134 4.15 -10.45 -4.47
CA ALA A 134 4.88 -9.49 -5.30
C ALA A 134 5.07 -10.03 -6.73
N LYS A 135 4.79 -9.19 -7.73
CA LYS A 135 4.91 -9.50 -9.17
C LYS A 135 4.10 -10.69 -9.72
N THR A 136 3.11 -11.19 -8.99
CA THR A 136 2.26 -12.31 -9.44
C THR A 136 0.81 -11.90 -9.69
N GLY A 137 0.52 -10.60 -9.67
CA GLY A 137 -0.86 -10.09 -9.60
C GLY A 137 -1.40 -10.03 -8.17
N TYR A 138 -2.48 -9.27 -8.00
CA TYR A 138 -3.13 -9.13 -6.70
C TYR A 138 -3.76 -10.45 -6.28
N SER A 139 -3.44 -10.93 -5.08
CA SER A 139 -4.00 -12.16 -4.54
C SER A 139 -4.19 -12.03 -3.04
N TRP A 140 -5.43 -12.22 -2.59
CA TRP A 140 -5.77 -12.33 -1.18
C TRP A 140 -5.80 -13.80 -0.75
N PRO A 141 -5.10 -14.21 0.31
CA PRO A 141 -5.08 -15.60 0.74
C PRO A 141 -6.45 -16.03 1.30
N VAL A 142 -7.10 -17.00 0.65
CA VAL A 142 -8.46 -17.44 0.97
C VAL A 142 -8.63 -17.88 2.43
N ALA A 143 -7.60 -18.54 3.01
CA ALA A 143 -7.61 -18.98 4.40
C ALA A 143 -7.77 -17.82 5.41
N GLU A 144 -7.36 -16.61 5.02
CA GLU A 144 -7.38 -15.42 5.87
C GLU A 144 -8.77 -14.74 5.89
N ASN A 145 -9.73 -15.22 5.10
CA ASN A 145 -11.13 -14.77 5.19
C ASN A 145 -11.73 -15.07 6.57
N ALA A 146 -11.44 -16.24 7.13
CA ALA A 146 -11.95 -16.67 8.43
C ALA A 146 -11.24 -16.00 9.63
N ARG A 147 -10.21 -15.18 9.39
CA ARG A 147 -9.35 -14.60 10.43
C ARG A 147 -9.46 -13.09 10.53
N GLY A 148 -9.04 -12.55 11.67
CA GLY A 148 -8.94 -11.13 11.89
C GLY A 148 -7.58 -10.58 11.45
N HIS A 149 -7.55 -9.43 10.79
CA HIS A 149 -6.31 -8.80 10.33
C HIS A 149 -6.31 -7.30 10.54
N LEU A 150 -5.10 -6.76 10.72
CA LEU A 150 -4.83 -5.34 10.76
C LEU A 150 -3.87 -5.03 9.62
N LEU A 151 -4.19 -3.97 8.87
CA LEU A 151 -3.32 -3.38 7.86
C LEU A 151 -3.19 -1.89 8.17
N ILE A 152 -1.96 -1.39 8.22
CA ILE A 152 -1.62 0.00 8.47
C ILE A 152 -0.79 0.47 7.29
N CYS A 153 -1.08 1.65 6.77
CA CYS A 153 -0.27 2.36 5.80
C CYS A 153 0.11 3.73 6.39
N LEU A 154 1.40 4.07 6.30
CA LEU A 154 1.93 5.40 6.61
C LEU A 154 2.58 6.00 5.35
N THR A 155 2.19 7.21 4.99
CA THR A 155 2.92 8.01 4.01
C THR A 155 4.09 8.67 4.75
N ILE A 156 5.29 8.29 4.36
CA ILE A 156 6.55 8.75 4.96
C ILE A 156 7.36 9.53 3.91
N LEU A 157 8.33 10.31 4.38
CA LEU A 157 9.31 10.95 3.49
C LEU A 157 10.36 9.94 3.04
N GLU A 158 10.86 10.09 1.82
CA GLU A 158 11.94 9.26 1.29
C GLU A 158 13.20 9.30 2.18
N SER A 159 13.49 10.45 2.78
CA SER A 159 14.61 10.65 3.71
C SER A 159 14.55 9.76 4.96
N GLN A 160 13.37 9.25 5.32
CA GLN A 160 13.19 8.39 6.50
C GLN A 160 13.52 6.92 6.22
N ILE A 161 13.67 6.52 4.95
CA ILE A 161 13.77 5.11 4.53
C ILE A 161 15.06 4.45 5.04
N ASN A 162 16.19 5.16 5.03
CA ASN A 162 17.45 4.60 5.53
C ASN A 162 17.38 4.31 7.04
N ALA A 163 16.72 5.17 7.82
CA ALA A 163 16.50 4.93 9.25
C ALA A 163 15.61 3.69 9.50
N ILE A 164 14.56 3.50 8.68
CA ILE A 164 13.71 2.30 8.74
C ILE A 164 14.50 1.04 8.33
N GLY A 165 15.35 1.15 7.31
CA GLY A 165 16.22 0.07 6.87
C GLY A 165 17.18 -0.40 7.96
N LEU A 166 17.74 0.54 8.71
CA LEU A 166 18.57 0.24 9.88
C LEU A 166 17.77 -0.50 10.97
N TYR A 167 16.54 -0.08 11.24
CA TYR A 167 15.64 -0.82 12.14
C TYR A 167 15.40 -2.25 11.66
N PHE A 168 15.16 -2.47 10.37
CA PHE A 168 14.99 -3.83 9.82
C PHE A 168 16.23 -4.71 9.98
N HIS A 169 17.42 -4.14 9.86
CA HIS A 169 18.67 -4.84 10.11
C HIS A 169 18.74 -5.35 11.56
N TYR A 170 18.47 -4.49 12.55
CA TYR A 170 18.53 -4.86 13.96
C TYR A 170 17.39 -5.77 14.41
N SER A 171 16.18 -5.55 13.90
CA SER A 171 15.01 -6.38 14.21
C SER A 171 15.02 -7.73 13.49
N THR A 172 16.03 -8.01 12.66
CA THR A 172 16.22 -9.28 11.93
C THR A 172 14.99 -9.68 11.11
N ASN A 173 14.35 -8.68 10.50
CA ASN A 173 13.25 -8.92 9.57
C ASN A 173 13.76 -9.66 8.33
N VAL A 174 13.04 -10.71 7.90
CA VAL A 174 13.35 -11.41 6.65
C VAL A 174 12.84 -10.58 5.48
N LEU A 175 13.80 -10.07 4.70
CA LEU A 175 13.55 -9.45 3.40
C LEU A 175 13.31 -10.55 2.38
N ILE A 176 12.14 -10.52 1.75
CA ILE A 176 11.71 -11.52 0.75
C ILE A 176 11.76 -10.98 -0.66
N TRP A 177 11.62 -9.67 -0.82
CA TRP A 177 11.77 -9.01 -2.12
C TRP A 177 12.36 -7.63 -1.93
N LYS A 178 13.28 -7.23 -2.80
CA LYS A 178 13.76 -5.84 -2.87
C LYS A 178 14.11 -5.47 -4.30
N THR A 179 13.80 -4.24 -4.69
CA THR A 179 14.23 -3.66 -5.97
C THR A 179 15.23 -2.51 -5.78
N PHE A 180 15.63 -2.23 -4.54
CA PHE A 180 16.64 -1.24 -4.17
C PHE A 180 17.46 -1.70 -2.96
N ARG A 181 18.51 -0.97 -2.60
CA ARG A 181 19.31 -1.19 -1.39
C ARG A 181 19.31 0.07 -0.54
N PHE A 182 19.28 -0.09 0.78
CA PHE A 182 19.56 1.00 1.71
C PHE A 182 21.00 1.47 1.53
N GLN A 183 21.22 2.78 1.60
CA GLN A 183 22.56 3.34 1.67
C GLN A 183 22.97 3.34 3.14
N THR A 184 24.06 2.63 3.45
CA THR A 184 24.70 2.60 4.78
C THR A 184 25.76 3.67 4.87
#